data_AF-A0A6V8N1N1-F1
#
_entry.id   AF-A0A6V8N1N1-F1
#
_cell.length_a   1.000
_cell.length_b   1.000
_cell.length_c   1.000
_cell.angle_alpha   90.00
_cell.angle_beta   90.00
_cell.angle_gamma   90.00
#
_symmetry.space_group_name_H-M   'P 1'
#
loop_
_entity.id
_entity.type
_entity.pdbx_description
1 polymer ?
#
loop_
_entity_poly.entity_id
_entity_poly.type
_entity_poly.pdbx_seq_one_letter_code
_entity_poly.pdbx_strand_id
1 'polypeptide(L)'
;MSLIHTDEGVQKHIDLMQAAINRMALNSSSCKTWCITIASGVLVVSIDKNQPLAVLFALMPTAAFVLLDCYYLSMERQLRKEYITFVTKLHTNAITVKDLYLIKMDVKWYSKPFSLLMALFSFSTWPLYCLLSGMLLGVYMFLTKNPWLKGVISQAL
;
A
#
# COMPACT_ATOMS: atom_id res chain seq x y z
N MET A 1 42.08 -0.07 13.03
CA MET A 1 41.16 -0.73 12.08
C MET A 1 40.30 -1.78 12.80
N SER A 2 39.47 -1.42 13.81
CA SER A 2 38.49 -2.38 14.37
C SER A 2 37.42 -1.82 15.33
N LEU A 3 37.38 -0.54 15.71
CA LEU A 3 36.51 -0.11 16.82
C LEU A 3 35.11 0.42 16.45
N ILE A 4 34.67 0.28 15.19
CA ILE A 4 33.35 0.80 14.76
C ILE A 4 32.30 -0.31 14.60
N HIS A 5 32.71 -1.58 14.59
CA HIS A 5 31.80 -2.70 14.37
C HIS A 5 30.95 -3.09 15.59
N THR A 6 31.20 -2.52 16.78
CA THR A 6 30.57 -2.96 18.04
C THR A 6 30.06 -1.80 18.91
N ASP A 7 29.68 -0.67 18.33
CA ASP A 7 28.88 0.28 19.12
C ASP A 7 27.45 -0.28 19.16
N GLU A 8 27.10 -0.93 20.28
CA GLU A 8 25.80 -1.55 20.51
C GLU A 8 24.65 -0.58 20.22
N GLY A 9 24.87 0.73 20.43
CA GLY A 9 23.91 1.79 20.10
C GLY A 9 23.65 1.92 18.59
N VAL A 10 24.67 1.77 17.76
CA VAL A 10 24.55 1.82 16.29
C VAL A 10 23.78 0.62 15.76
N GLN A 11 24.13 -0.59 16.23
CA GLN A 11 23.45 -1.81 15.81
C GLN A 11 21.97 -1.76 16.21
N LYS A 12 21.67 -1.35 17.46
CA LYS A 12 20.28 -1.13 17.91
C LYS A 12 19.53 -0.12 17.07
N HIS A 13 20.17 0.99 16.66
CA HIS A 13 19.52 1.98 15.79
C HIS A 13 19.15 1.38 14.43
N ILE A 14 20.07 0.65 13.80
CA ILE A 14 19.83 -0.06 12.54
C ILE A 14 18.68 -1.06 12.68
N ASP A 15 18.67 -1.85 13.73
CA ASP A 15 17.62 -2.85 13.99
C ASP A 15 16.25 -2.19 14.19
N LEU A 16 16.18 -1.07 14.92
CA LEU A 16 14.95 -0.30 15.09
C LEU A 16 14.43 0.26 13.76
N MET A 17 15.31 0.77 12.90
CA MET A 17 14.93 1.25 11.56
C MET A 17 14.43 0.11 10.68
N GLN A 18 15.13 -1.03 10.65
CA GLN A 18 14.73 -2.21 9.89
C GLN A 18 13.39 -2.77 10.38
N ALA A 19 13.17 -2.84 11.70
CA ALA A 19 11.90 -3.23 12.28
C ALA A 19 10.76 -2.29 11.85
N ALA A 20 11.00 -0.98 11.80
CA ALA A 20 10.03 -0.01 11.30
C ALA A 20 9.73 -0.18 9.80
N ILE A 21 10.75 -0.38 8.96
CA ILE A 21 10.60 -0.66 7.51
C ILE A 21 9.74 -1.91 7.30
N ASN A 22 10.05 -3.00 8.03
CA ASN A 22 9.31 -4.26 7.92
C ASN A 22 7.85 -4.10 8.33
N ARG A 23 7.56 -3.35 9.41
CA ARG A 23 6.18 -3.05 9.82
C ARG A 23 5.41 -2.29 8.73
N MET A 24 6.04 -1.33 8.05
CA MET A 24 5.39 -0.58 6.97
C MET A 24 5.11 -1.46 5.74
N ALA A 25 6.08 -2.32 5.36
CA ALA A 25 5.91 -3.26 4.26
C ALA A 25 4.80 -4.30 4.54
N LEU A 26 4.72 -4.79 5.78
CA LEU A 26 3.67 -5.72 6.23
C LEU A 26 2.29 -5.06 6.24
N ASN A 27 2.18 -3.83 6.71
CA ASN A 27 0.91 -3.08 6.68
C ASN A 27 0.44 -2.82 5.24
N SER A 28 1.36 -2.45 4.34
CA SER A 28 1.08 -2.30 2.90
C SER A 28 0.58 -3.61 2.28
N SER A 29 1.24 -4.73 2.56
CA SER A 29 0.82 -6.06 2.07
C SER A 29 -0.54 -6.47 2.63
N SER A 30 -0.80 -6.18 3.90
CA SER A 30 -2.09 -6.46 4.55
C SER A 30 -3.24 -5.69 3.90
N CYS A 31 -3.01 -4.42 3.50
CA CYS A 31 -4.02 -3.63 2.77
C CYS A 31 -4.41 -4.29 1.45
N LYS A 32 -3.42 -4.81 0.70
CA LYS A 32 -3.65 -5.54 -0.56
C LYS A 32 -4.49 -6.81 -0.33
N THR A 33 -4.14 -7.60 0.69
CA THR A 33 -4.89 -8.83 1.03
C THR A 33 -6.34 -8.53 1.38
N TRP A 34 -6.59 -7.59 2.30
CA TRP A 34 -7.96 -7.23 2.70
C TRP A 34 -8.77 -6.63 1.55
N CYS A 35 -8.13 -5.85 0.68
CA CYS A 35 -8.78 -5.34 -0.53
C CYS A 35 -9.25 -6.48 -1.43
N ILE A 36 -8.42 -7.50 -1.68
CA ILE A 36 -8.79 -8.68 -2.48
C ILE A 36 -9.93 -9.45 -1.82
N THR A 37 -9.85 -9.71 -0.50
CA THR A 37 -10.87 -10.45 0.23
C THR A 37 -12.23 -9.77 0.15
N ILE A 38 -12.30 -8.46 0.39
CA ILE A 38 -13.56 -7.71 0.33
C ILE A 38 -14.08 -7.62 -1.11
N ALA A 39 -13.21 -7.33 -2.08
CA ALA A 39 -13.61 -7.28 -3.49
C ALA A 39 -14.15 -8.63 -3.97
N SER A 40 -13.51 -9.74 -3.60
CA SER A 40 -13.98 -11.09 -3.92
C SER A 40 -15.34 -11.39 -3.29
N GLY A 41 -15.54 -11.05 -2.01
CA GLY A 41 -16.83 -11.22 -1.33
C GLY A 41 -17.95 -10.45 -2.01
N VAL A 42 -17.71 -9.17 -2.37
CA VAL A 42 -18.71 -8.36 -3.08
C VAL A 42 -18.98 -8.88 -4.48
N LEU A 43 -17.96 -9.37 -5.20
CA LEU A 43 -18.12 -9.96 -6.52
C LEU A 43 -19.06 -11.17 -6.49
N VAL A 44 -18.86 -12.10 -5.55
CA VAL A 44 -19.72 -13.28 -5.40
C VAL A 44 -21.17 -12.86 -5.14
N VAL A 45 -21.40 -11.92 -4.21
CA VAL A 45 -22.74 -11.44 -3.90
C VAL A 45 -23.38 -10.70 -5.07
N SER A 46 -22.61 -9.93 -5.85
CA SER A 46 -23.11 -9.17 -7.00
C SER A 46 -23.59 -10.09 -8.12
N ILE A 47 -22.86 -11.20 -8.34
CA ILE A 47 -23.23 -12.24 -9.31
C ILE A 47 -24.46 -13.00 -8.82
N ASP A 48 -24.47 -13.44 -7.56
CA ASP A 48 -25.56 -14.22 -6.98
C ASP A 48 -26.90 -13.45 -6.96
N LYS A 49 -26.85 -12.16 -6.61
CA LYS A 49 -28.05 -11.30 -6.56
C LYS A 49 -28.38 -10.59 -7.87
N ASN A 50 -27.57 -10.74 -8.92
CA ASN A 50 -27.70 -10.01 -10.18
C ASN A 50 -27.85 -8.48 -10.03
N GLN A 51 -27.19 -7.91 -9.03
CA GLN A 51 -27.24 -6.48 -8.72
C GLN A 51 -25.93 -5.82 -9.16
N PRO A 52 -25.84 -5.29 -10.39
CA PRO A 52 -24.61 -4.66 -10.88
C PRO A 52 -24.22 -3.42 -10.06
N LEU A 53 -25.19 -2.80 -9.37
CA LEU A 53 -24.94 -1.68 -8.46
C LEU A 53 -24.18 -2.10 -7.19
N ALA A 54 -24.22 -3.37 -6.79
CA ALA A 54 -23.46 -3.88 -5.64
C ALA A 54 -21.94 -3.72 -5.84
N VAL A 55 -21.47 -3.79 -7.09
CA VAL A 55 -20.06 -3.57 -7.47
C VAL A 55 -19.61 -2.14 -7.15
N LEU A 56 -20.49 -1.13 -7.27
CA LEU A 56 -20.16 0.26 -6.93
C LEU A 56 -19.88 0.43 -5.43
N PHE A 57 -20.54 -0.36 -4.57
CA PHE A 57 -20.27 -0.32 -3.13
C PHE A 57 -18.88 -0.88 -2.78
N ALA A 58 -18.29 -1.76 -3.60
CA ALA A 58 -16.92 -2.22 -3.42
C ALA A 58 -15.87 -1.13 -3.72
N LEU A 59 -16.21 -0.09 -4.49
CA LEU A 59 -15.27 0.98 -4.81
C LEU A 59 -14.87 1.79 -3.58
N MET A 60 -15.80 1.99 -2.64
CA MET A 60 -15.56 2.78 -1.43
C MET A 60 -14.46 2.18 -0.53
N PRO A 61 -14.53 0.89 -0.11
CA PRO A 61 -13.43 0.26 0.63
C PRO A 61 -12.18 0.07 -0.23
N THR A 62 -12.32 -0.23 -1.53
CA THR A 62 -11.16 -0.36 -2.43
C THR A 62 -10.35 0.93 -2.50
N ALA A 63 -11.00 2.09 -2.64
CA ALA A 63 -10.34 3.39 -2.65
C ALA A 63 -9.63 3.66 -1.30
N ALA A 64 -10.26 3.32 -0.18
CA ALA A 64 -9.64 3.46 1.14
C ALA A 64 -8.37 2.59 1.26
N PHE A 65 -8.43 1.31 0.88
CA PHE A 65 -7.27 0.42 0.94
C PHE A 65 -6.15 0.86 0.00
N VAL A 66 -6.47 1.34 -1.20
CA VAL A 66 -5.50 1.90 -2.14
C VAL A 66 -4.76 3.11 -1.53
N LEU A 67 -5.49 4.01 -0.87
CA LEU A 67 -4.90 5.17 -0.20
C LEU A 67 -3.99 4.76 0.95
N LEU A 68 -4.42 3.82 1.81
CA LEU A 68 -3.60 3.30 2.91
C LEU A 68 -2.36 2.55 2.40
N ASP A 69 -2.50 1.74 1.36
CA ASP A 69 -1.39 1.00 0.77
C ASP A 69 -0.31 1.94 0.24
N CYS A 70 -0.72 3.01 -0.47
CA CYS A 70 0.19 4.03 -0.96
C CYS A 70 0.84 4.81 0.17
N TYR A 71 0.10 5.10 1.23
CA TYR A 71 0.62 5.75 2.43
C TYR A 71 1.76 4.93 3.06
N TYR A 72 1.53 3.65 3.33
CA TYR A 72 2.53 2.77 3.93
C TYR A 72 3.76 2.57 3.02
N LEU A 73 3.56 2.36 1.72
CA LEU A 73 4.64 2.21 0.75
C LEU A 73 5.52 3.48 0.68
N SER A 74 4.88 4.63 0.74
CA SER A 74 5.58 5.90 0.67
C SER A 74 6.40 6.10 1.98
N MET A 75 5.87 5.73 3.15
CA MET A 75 6.59 5.78 4.43
C MET A 75 7.79 4.82 4.47
N GLU A 76 7.62 3.60 3.95
CA GLU A 76 8.69 2.61 3.78
C GLU A 76 9.86 3.16 2.96
N ARG A 77 9.56 3.83 1.84
CA ARG A 77 10.59 4.44 0.97
C ARG A 77 11.39 5.52 1.67
N GLN A 78 10.76 6.32 2.51
CA GLN A 78 11.49 7.33 3.30
C GLN A 78 12.38 6.68 4.34
N LEU A 79 11.86 5.72 5.10
CA LEU A 79 12.64 4.98 6.08
C LEU A 79 13.87 4.32 5.43
N ARG A 80 13.71 3.76 4.22
CA ARG A 80 14.84 3.24 3.43
C ARG A 80 15.86 4.30 3.03
N LYS A 81 15.42 5.51 2.63
CA LYS A 81 16.33 6.62 2.30
C LYS A 81 17.14 7.08 3.50
N GLU A 82 16.49 7.23 4.65
CA GLU A 82 17.16 7.56 5.91
C GLU A 82 18.15 6.44 6.30
N TYR A 83 17.74 5.18 6.15
CA TYR A 83 18.61 4.03 6.42
C TYR A 83 19.87 4.04 5.55
N ILE A 84 19.71 4.23 4.23
CA ILE A 84 20.85 4.31 3.29
C ILE A 84 21.75 5.49 3.64
N THR A 85 21.16 6.65 3.99
CA THR A 85 21.92 7.84 4.36
C THR A 85 22.73 7.61 5.64
N PHE A 86 22.12 6.97 6.65
CA PHE A 86 22.78 6.61 7.90
C PHE A 86 23.93 5.63 7.68
N VAL A 87 23.70 4.53 6.95
CA VAL A 87 24.73 3.55 6.61
C VAL A 87 25.87 4.19 5.80
N THR A 88 25.56 5.10 4.88
CA THR A 88 26.59 5.81 4.11
C THR A 88 27.46 6.71 5.00
N LYS A 89 26.85 7.44 5.94
CA LYS A 89 27.58 8.23 6.96
C LYS A 89 28.44 7.34 7.88
N LEU A 90 27.96 6.13 8.16
CA LEU A 90 28.68 5.13 8.95
C LEU A 90 29.97 4.69 8.27
N HIS A 91 29.93 4.44 6.97
CA HIS A 91 31.11 4.06 6.20
C HIS A 91 32.12 5.20 6.02
N THR A 92 31.69 6.46 6.04
CA THR A 92 32.56 7.64 5.87
C THR A 92 33.14 8.21 7.16
N ASN A 93 32.96 7.54 8.31
CA ASN A 93 33.42 7.99 9.65
C ASN A 93 32.93 9.38 10.07
N ALA A 94 31.83 9.86 9.50
CA ALA A 94 31.28 11.21 9.75
C ALA A 94 30.15 11.21 10.79
N ILE A 95 30.02 10.16 11.59
CA ILE A 95 28.89 10.02 12.53
C ILE A 95 29.08 10.94 13.73
N THR A 96 28.06 11.74 13.99
CA THR A 96 27.94 12.53 15.24
C THR A 96 26.87 11.90 16.12
N VAL A 97 27.07 11.85 17.46
CA VAL A 97 26.14 11.25 18.44
C VAL A 97 24.71 11.82 18.34
N LYS A 98 24.56 13.06 17.83
CA LYS A 98 23.26 13.70 17.54
C LYS A 98 22.43 12.96 16.49
N ASP A 99 23.05 12.23 15.56
CA ASP A 99 22.35 11.48 14.51
C ASP A 99 21.81 10.13 15.01
N LEU A 100 22.32 9.61 16.14
CA LEU A 100 21.95 8.29 16.68
C LEU A 100 20.54 8.26 17.29
N TYR A 101 20.02 9.42 17.71
CA TYR A 101 18.74 9.53 18.44
C TYR A 101 17.68 10.38 17.71
N LEU A 102 18.01 10.96 16.55
CA LEU A 102 17.08 11.80 15.80
C LEU A 102 16.65 11.12 14.51
N ILE A 103 15.51 10.41 14.57
CA ILE A 103 14.77 10.07 13.35
C ILE A 103 14.08 11.35 12.87
N LYS A 104 14.80 12.21 12.15
CA LYS A 104 14.20 13.34 11.45
C LYS A 104 13.49 12.81 10.21
N MET A 105 12.26 12.31 10.39
CA MET A 105 11.34 12.29 9.27
C MET A 105 11.10 13.74 8.85
N ASP A 106 11.39 14.07 7.59
CA ASP A 106 11.03 15.38 7.04
C ASP A 106 9.52 15.53 7.13
N VAL A 107 9.04 16.26 8.15
CA VAL A 107 7.63 16.50 8.45
C VAL A 107 6.87 17.13 7.27
N LYS A 108 7.59 17.72 6.30
CA LYS A 108 6.99 18.26 5.07
C LYS A 108 6.60 17.18 4.07
N TRP A 109 7.01 15.93 4.25
CA TRP A 109 6.80 14.90 3.25
C TRP A 109 5.33 14.47 3.09
N TYR A 110 4.52 14.50 4.17
CA TYR A 110 3.08 14.21 4.10
C TYR A 110 2.32 15.18 3.19
N SER A 111 2.89 16.36 2.95
CA SER A 111 2.31 17.42 2.10
C SER A 111 2.60 17.25 0.60
N LYS A 112 3.30 16.18 0.18
CA LYS A 112 3.54 15.90 -1.25
C LYS A 112 2.51 14.88 -1.77
N PRO A 113 1.34 15.32 -2.27
CA PRO A 113 0.36 14.42 -2.90
C PRO A 113 0.97 13.69 -4.10
N PHE A 114 1.94 14.32 -4.76
CA PHE A 114 2.72 13.73 -5.84
C PHE A 114 3.49 12.46 -5.41
N SER A 115 3.91 12.34 -4.14
CA SER A 115 4.59 11.13 -3.65
C SER A 115 3.64 9.95 -3.45
N LEU A 116 2.40 10.22 -3.02
CA LEU A 116 1.34 9.22 -2.92
C LEU A 116 0.87 8.78 -4.31
N LEU A 117 0.78 9.72 -5.28
CA LEU A 117 0.52 9.41 -6.68
C LEU A 117 1.65 8.61 -7.35
N MET A 118 2.91 8.90 -7.03
CA MET A 118 4.06 8.10 -7.49
C MET A 118 4.12 6.72 -6.82
N ALA A 119 3.49 6.56 -5.66
CA ALA A 119 3.31 5.26 -5.00
C ALA A 119 2.21 4.44 -5.69
N LEU A 120 1.11 5.08 -6.12
CA LEU A 120 0.05 4.44 -6.91
C LEU A 120 0.57 3.80 -8.21
N PHE A 121 1.43 4.52 -8.94
CA PHE A 121 2.07 4.03 -10.17
C PHE A 121 3.34 3.20 -9.94
N SER A 122 3.58 2.73 -8.72
CA SER A 122 4.71 1.85 -8.49
C SER A 122 4.47 0.46 -9.07
N PHE A 123 5.54 -0.14 -9.59
CA PHE A 123 5.55 -1.51 -10.09
C PHE A 123 4.97 -2.54 -9.09
N SER A 124 5.04 -2.27 -7.78
CA SER A 124 4.50 -3.18 -6.75
C SER A 124 2.97 -3.14 -6.60
N THR A 125 2.34 -2.01 -6.90
CA THR A 125 0.90 -1.80 -6.69
C THR A 125 0.12 -1.95 -7.99
N TRP A 126 0.71 -1.53 -9.11
CA TRP A 126 0.04 -1.45 -10.41
C TRP A 126 -0.57 -2.78 -10.90
N PRO A 127 0.15 -3.93 -10.89
CA PRO A 127 -0.41 -5.18 -11.41
C PRO A 127 -1.65 -5.65 -10.64
N LEU A 128 -1.65 -5.51 -9.32
CA LEU A 128 -2.73 -6.00 -8.46
C LEU A 128 -4.01 -5.19 -8.67
N TYR A 129 -3.94 -3.86 -8.64
CA TYR A 129 -5.12 -3.03 -8.82
C TYR A 129 -5.60 -3.01 -10.28
N CYS A 130 -4.71 -3.18 -11.26
CA CYS A 130 -5.10 -3.38 -12.66
C CYS A 130 -5.85 -4.70 -12.85
N LEU A 131 -5.37 -5.80 -12.28
CA LEU A 131 -6.08 -7.08 -12.32
C LEU A 131 -7.44 -7.00 -11.61
N LEU A 132 -7.49 -6.39 -10.42
CA LEU A 132 -8.73 -6.27 -9.64
C LEU A 132 -9.78 -5.41 -10.34
N SER A 133 -9.37 -4.26 -10.90
CA SER A 133 -10.27 -3.39 -11.67
C SER A 133 -10.74 -4.04 -12.97
N GLY A 134 -9.86 -4.80 -13.66
CA GLY A 134 -10.23 -5.61 -14.81
C GLY A 134 -11.28 -6.67 -14.50
N MET A 135 -11.14 -7.38 -13.37
CA MET A 135 -12.14 -8.37 -12.93
C MET A 135 -13.48 -7.71 -12.60
N LEU A 136 -13.49 -6.59 -11.86
CA LEU A 136 -14.71 -5.86 -11.53
C LEU A 136 -15.44 -5.35 -12.79
N LEU A 137 -14.69 -4.80 -13.75
CA LEU A 137 -15.24 -4.36 -15.03
C LEU A 137 -15.78 -5.52 -15.88
N GLY A 138 -15.07 -6.65 -15.91
CA GLY A 138 -15.51 -7.85 -16.60
C GLY A 138 -16.86 -8.35 -16.09
N VAL A 139 -17.01 -8.43 -14.77
CA VAL A 139 -18.27 -8.83 -14.13
C VAL A 139 -19.38 -7.81 -14.36
N TYR A 140 -19.08 -6.52 -14.24
CA TYR A 140 -20.06 -5.47 -14.55
C TYR A 140 -20.56 -5.55 -16.01
N MET A 141 -19.66 -5.75 -16.98
CA MET A 141 -20.03 -5.94 -18.39
C MET A 141 -20.85 -7.22 -18.60
N PHE A 142 -20.50 -8.32 -17.93
CA PHE A 142 -21.23 -9.58 -18.01
C PHE A 142 -22.67 -9.43 -17.50
N LEU A 143 -22.85 -8.80 -16.33
CA LEU A 143 -24.18 -8.57 -15.75
C LEU A 143 -25.04 -7.61 -16.57
N THR A 144 -24.44 -6.58 -17.18
CA THR A 144 -25.18 -5.57 -17.96
C THR A 144 -25.49 -5.99 -19.41
N LYS A 145 -24.68 -6.88 -20.00
CA LYS A 145 -24.91 -7.36 -21.38
C LYS A 145 -25.81 -8.59 -21.46
N ASN A 146 -26.03 -9.32 -20.37
CA ASN A 146 -26.87 -10.51 -20.38
C ASN A 146 -28.37 -10.15 -20.51
N PRO A 147 -29.05 -10.50 -21.62
CA PRO A 147 -30.46 -10.14 -21.85
C PRO A 147 -31.42 -10.76 -20.83
N TRP A 148 -31.09 -11.95 -20.35
CA TRP A 148 -31.87 -12.72 -19.37
C TRP A 148 -31.94 -12.02 -17.99
N LEU A 149 -30.90 -11.27 -17.61
CA LEU A 149 -30.81 -10.56 -16.33
C LEU A 149 -31.54 -9.22 -16.33
N LYS A 150 -31.63 -8.55 -17.49
CA LYS A 150 -32.38 -7.30 -17.63
C LYS A 150 -33.88 -7.48 -17.35
N GLY A 151 -34.45 -8.63 -17.72
CA GLY A 151 -35.83 -8.97 -17.43
C GLY A 151 -36.11 -9.13 -15.93
N VAL A 152 -35.16 -9.67 -15.17
CA VAL A 152 -35.28 -9.86 -13.71
C VAL A 152 -35.13 -8.52 -12.98
N ILE A 153 -34.17 -7.67 -13.39
CA ILE A 153 -33.93 -6.36 -12.77
C ILE A 153 -35.11 -5.39 -13.02
N SER A 154 -35.78 -5.48 -14.18
CA SER A 154 -36.96 -4.68 -14.51
C SER A 154 -38.21 -5.04 -13.70
N GLN A 155 -38.27 -6.20 -13.04
CA GLN A 155 -39.40 -6.62 -12.20
C GLN A 155 -39.14 -6.43 -10.70
N ALA A 156 -37.90 -6.14 -10.32
CA ALA A 156 -37.50 -5.92 -8.92
C ALA A 156 -37.43 -4.43 -8.53
N LEU A 157 -37.65 -3.52 -9.48
CA LEU A 157 -37.84 -2.07 -9.32
C LEU A 157 -39.33 -1.76 -9.42
#